data_AF-A0AAW0BB03-F1
#
_entry.id   AF-A0AAW0BB03-F1
#
_cell.length_a   1.000
_cell.length_b   1.000
_cell.length_c   1.000
_cell.angle_alpha   90.00
_cell.angle_beta   90.00
_cell.angle_gamma   90.00
#
_symmetry.space_group_name_H-M   'P 1'
#
loop_
_entity.id
_entity.type
_entity.pdbx_description
1 polymer ?
#
loop_
_entity_poly.entity_id
_entity_poly.type
_entity_poly.pdbx_seq_one_letter_code
_entity_poly.pdbx_strand_id
1 'polypeptide(L)'
;MVGAEGSPDVEEHEDGHTSLVQGLPSTLPAATTGNNGSWNITIVPARVLSPPRLSYSEKGITASNGAWNITTVKFHKGAQVKSWWIMLVMDSAARNTIVSGPQDSRLLALRDSFVSKLTNCGMTMPRDKPVPFATPLLPTGTDKFRKDALGTIRTTLQNQLDSARGQKPDFVLVLLSHEDNFIYPGIKTIGDVEMGLNTIHLQLDRAINGKRQDQYLSNVALKINTKLGGVNHQLDQEAMNWLKAERTMLVGIDVTHCGPGSKEGAPSIAAVVANVDDTFVQYPASLEIQQTHEIREVSPLRVIIGWRVLTVNPTQMVTELEKMMVERLQAYKFRTGNLPERVFIFRDGVSEDQYDQVVLCEELPRILHAFKRFKTKDRKQPYRPRLSIVICVKQHHTRFYPIQAEDADTTMNTRPGIVVDKGVTGVFDFDFYLQAHAGLQGSVKSTHYVVIYDENRFAADEIQQGINNNSYLYARATRAVSLIPPAYYAGQASKRGRYYLNDFLTGEDPQKEKVEKAAKEKVFEDAKKAWGGGVHPDMRDTMFYI
;
A
#
# COMPACT_ATOMS: atom_id res chain seq x y z
N MET A 1 58.56 -26.63 -3.68
CA MET A 1 58.51 -25.40 -2.86
C MET A 1 57.42 -24.53 -3.46
N VAL A 2 56.39 -24.31 -2.66
CA VAL A 2 55.21 -23.49 -2.95
C VAL A 2 55.55 -22.02 -2.66
N GLY A 3 54.96 -21.08 -3.40
CA GLY A 3 54.97 -19.65 -3.11
C GLY A 3 54.46 -18.87 -4.33
N ALA A 4 53.17 -18.65 -4.48
CA ALA A 4 52.31 -17.64 -3.81
C ALA A 4 52.13 -16.42 -4.73
N GLU A 5 51.10 -16.48 -5.58
CA GLU A 5 50.48 -15.31 -6.20
C GLU A 5 49.41 -14.77 -5.24
N GLY A 6 49.48 -13.47 -4.96
CA GLY A 6 48.58 -12.78 -4.05
C GLY A 6 47.20 -12.55 -4.68
N SER A 7 46.17 -12.93 -3.93
CA SER A 7 44.78 -12.54 -4.15
C SER A 7 44.57 -11.07 -3.76
N PRO A 8 43.67 -10.32 -4.44
CA PRO A 8 43.30 -8.97 -4.02
C PRO A 8 42.33 -9.04 -2.83
N ASP A 9 42.59 -8.18 -1.84
CA ASP A 9 41.77 -8.00 -0.64
C ASP A 9 40.32 -7.69 -0.99
N VAL A 10 39.40 -8.54 -0.50
CA VAL A 10 37.98 -8.26 -0.41
C VAL A 10 37.78 -7.53 0.92
N GLU A 11 37.41 -6.25 0.87
CA GLU A 11 36.93 -5.53 2.05
C GLU A 11 35.65 -6.21 2.56
N GLU A 12 35.77 -6.95 3.65
CA GLU A 12 34.62 -7.41 4.45
C GLU A 12 33.94 -6.19 5.07
N HIS A 13 32.72 -5.89 4.63
CA HIS A 13 31.82 -5.04 5.40
C HIS A 13 31.44 -5.77 6.69
N GLU A 14 31.87 -5.26 7.85
CA GLU A 14 31.46 -5.75 9.17
C GLU A 14 29.95 -5.56 9.37
N ASP A 15 29.16 -6.57 9.00
CA ASP A 15 27.76 -6.67 9.41
C ASP A 15 27.70 -7.09 10.89
N GLY A 16 27.00 -6.30 11.71
CA GLY A 16 26.80 -6.59 13.13
C GLY A 16 25.99 -7.88 13.34
N HIS A 17 26.64 -8.92 13.84
CA HIS A 17 25.98 -10.16 14.28
C HIS A 17 25.33 -9.96 15.65
N THR A 18 24.03 -10.29 15.78
CA THR A 18 23.32 -10.30 17.07
C THR A 18 22.49 -11.58 17.21
N SER A 19 22.03 -11.90 18.42
CA SER A 19 21.20 -13.07 18.70
C SER A 19 19.85 -12.64 19.28
N LEU A 20 18.77 -13.27 18.84
CA LEU A 20 17.39 -12.96 19.23
C LEU A 20 16.70 -14.17 19.85
N VAL A 21 15.58 -13.90 20.51
CA VAL A 21 14.73 -14.91 21.13
C VAL A 21 13.36 -14.95 20.43
N GLN A 22 12.85 -16.13 20.08
CA GLN A 22 11.60 -16.32 19.32
C GLN A 22 10.47 -16.94 20.17
N GLY A 23 9.47 -16.17 20.63
CA GLY A 23 8.40 -16.68 21.53
C GLY A 23 7.11 -15.87 21.60
N LEU A 24 6.19 -16.27 22.51
CA LEU A 24 4.94 -15.55 22.85
C LEU A 24 5.08 -14.79 24.19
N PRO A 25 4.30 -13.71 24.44
CA PRO A 25 4.28 -13.05 25.74
C PRO A 25 3.83 -14.02 26.84
N SER A 26 4.58 -14.07 27.93
CA SER A 26 4.38 -15.00 29.04
C SER A 26 3.14 -14.66 29.87
N THR A 27 1.96 -15.19 29.51
CA THR A 27 0.88 -15.50 30.47
C THR A 27 -0.07 -16.56 29.88
N LEU A 28 0.16 -17.85 30.14
CA LEU A 28 -0.90 -18.88 30.16
C LEU A 28 -0.52 -20.00 31.15
N PRO A 29 -1.50 -20.58 31.88
CA PRO A 29 -1.26 -21.49 32.98
C PRO A 29 -0.89 -22.91 32.51
N ALA A 30 -0.08 -23.58 33.32
CA ALA A 30 0.38 -24.94 33.09
C ALA A 30 -0.81 -25.92 33.01
N ALA A 31 -0.97 -26.56 31.84
CA ALA A 31 -1.80 -27.74 31.68
C ALA A 31 -0.90 -28.97 31.54
N THR A 32 -1.07 -29.89 32.46
CA THR A 32 -0.39 -31.18 32.61
C THR A 32 -0.63 -32.10 31.41
N THR A 33 0.38 -32.26 30.56
CA THR A 33 0.60 -33.48 29.77
C THR A 33 2.10 -33.79 29.78
N GLY A 34 2.44 -35.07 29.90
CA GLY A 34 3.76 -35.58 30.32
C GLY A 34 4.91 -35.42 29.32
N ASN A 35 5.27 -34.17 29.00
CA ASN A 35 6.57 -33.82 28.46
C ASN A 35 7.30 -32.91 29.45
N ASN A 36 8.37 -33.42 30.07
CA ASN A 36 9.32 -32.61 30.84
C ASN A 36 10.19 -31.77 29.90
N GLY A 37 9.58 -30.85 29.15
CA GLY A 37 10.29 -29.87 28.33
C GLY A 37 10.54 -28.60 29.15
N SER A 38 11.80 -28.17 29.24
CA SER A 38 12.10 -26.79 29.65
C SER A 38 11.42 -25.83 28.66
N TRP A 39 10.53 -24.98 29.13
CA TRP A 39 9.84 -23.95 28.33
C TRP A 39 10.77 -22.79 27.97
N ASN A 40 11.87 -23.10 27.29
CA ASN A 40 12.85 -22.11 26.86
C ASN A 40 12.49 -21.62 25.47
N ILE A 41 12.50 -20.31 25.32
CA ILE A 41 12.28 -19.66 24.06
C ILE A 41 13.52 -19.89 23.16
N THR A 42 13.32 -20.21 21.89
CA THR A 42 14.42 -20.53 20.96
C THR A 42 15.30 -19.32 20.71
N ILE A 43 16.62 -19.49 20.85
CA ILE A 43 17.62 -18.47 20.49
C ILE A 43 17.99 -18.67 19.02
N VAL A 44 17.92 -17.59 18.24
CA VAL A 44 18.20 -17.59 16.80
C VAL A 44 19.24 -16.53 16.45
N PRO A 45 20.16 -16.81 15.50
CA PRO A 45 21.05 -15.78 14.98
C PRO A 45 20.27 -14.77 14.15
N ALA A 46 20.66 -13.50 14.23
CA ALA A 46 20.09 -12.41 13.44
C ALA A 46 21.19 -11.45 12.96
N ARG A 47 20.88 -10.70 11.91
CA ARG A 47 21.73 -9.62 11.39
C ARG A 47 20.96 -8.32 11.39
N VAL A 48 21.66 -7.19 11.55
CA VAL A 48 21.07 -5.86 11.45
C VAL A 48 21.56 -5.20 10.17
N LEU A 49 20.69 -5.09 9.18
CA LEU A 49 20.99 -4.39 7.94
C LEU A 49 21.07 -2.87 8.14
N SER A 50 22.04 -2.25 7.46
CA SER A 50 22.20 -0.80 7.48
C SER A 50 21.03 -0.09 6.76
N PRO A 51 20.54 1.05 7.27
CA PRO A 51 19.54 1.84 6.57
C PRO A 51 20.15 2.58 5.35
N PRO A 52 19.38 2.81 4.28
CA PRO A 52 19.86 3.60 3.15
C PRO A 52 19.97 5.09 3.51
N ARG A 53 20.70 5.85 2.69
CA ARG A 53 20.68 7.31 2.75
C ARG A 53 19.52 7.83 1.90
N LEU A 54 18.79 8.80 2.44
CA LEU A 54 17.68 9.45 1.76
C LEU A 54 18.14 10.75 1.12
N SER A 55 17.65 11.08 -0.07
CA SER A 55 17.90 12.35 -0.73
C SER A 55 16.59 13.10 -0.98
N TYR A 56 16.56 14.35 -0.50
CA TYR A 56 15.61 15.39 -0.90
C TYR A 56 16.30 16.34 -1.91
N SER A 57 15.62 17.38 -2.38
CA SER A 57 16.12 18.23 -3.49
C SER A 57 17.54 18.77 -3.30
N GLU A 58 17.90 19.17 -2.07
CA GLU A 58 19.18 19.83 -1.75
C GLU A 58 19.88 19.21 -0.52
N LYS A 59 19.30 18.16 0.07
CA LYS A 59 19.73 17.65 1.37
C LYS A 59 19.66 16.13 1.45
N GLY A 60 20.80 15.52 1.81
CA GLY A 60 20.87 14.15 2.27
C GLY A 60 20.35 14.03 3.71
N ILE A 61 19.56 13.00 3.99
CA ILE A 61 19.03 12.68 5.30
C ILE A 61 19.37 11.23 5.63
N THR A 62 19.88 11.00 6.82
CA THR A 62 20.03 9.65 7.37
C THR A 62 18.85 9.37 8.29
N ALA A 63 18.21 8.22 8.11
CA ALA A 63 17.16 7.78 9.02
C ALA A 63 17.77 7.35 10.37
N SER A 64 17.11 7.72 11.46
CA SER A 64 17.45 7.27 12.80
C SER A 64 16.31 6.42 13.34
N ASN A 65 16.61 5.19 13.77
CA ASN A 65 15.61 4.21 14.21
C ASN A 65 14.42 4.09 13.22
N GLY A 66 14.72 3.94 11.93
CA GLY A 66 13.71 3.80 10.87
C GLY A 66 12.82 5.03 10.66
N ALA A 67 13.21 6.22 11.14
CA ALA A 67 12.43 7.44 11.02
C ALA A 67 13.30 8.67 10.68
N TRP A 68 12.69 9.66 10.03
CA TRP A 68 13.29 10.97 9.74
C TRP A 68 12.23 12.09 9.74
N ASN A 69 12.68 13.33 9.60
CA ASN A 69 11.81 14.52 9.60
C ASN A 69 11.95 15.30 8.28
N ILE A 70 10.86 15.92 7.83
CA ILE A 70 10.74 16.68 6.57
C ILE A 70 10.32 18.14 6.75
N THR A 71 10.15 18.62 7.98
CA THR A 71 9.60 19.97 8.21
C THR A 71 10.41 21.09 7.56
N THR A 72 11.71 20.87 7.35
CA THR A 72 12.67 21.84 6.81
C THR A 72 13.24 21.48 5.43
N VAL A 73 12.69 20.47 4.74
CA VAL A 73 13.22 20.02 3.44
C VAL A 73 12.19 20.19 2.32
N LYS A 74 12.70 20.36 1.10
CA LYS A 74 11.91 20.40 -0.13
C LYS A 74 11.87 19.03 -0.78
N PHE A 75 10.72 18.65 -1.32
CA PHE A 75 10.57 17.43 -2.08
C PHE A 75 11.54 17.38 -3.26
N HIS A 76 12.04 16.19 -3.59
CA HIS A 76 12.94 15.98 -4.71
C HIS A 76 12.36 16.52 -6.02
N LYS A 77 11.06 16.31 -6.26
CA LYS A 77 10.30 16.93 -7.33
C LYS A 77 8.93 17.36 -6.80
N GLY A 78 8.75 18.67 -6.64
CA GLY A 78 7.45 19.26 -6.31
C GLY A 78 6.48 19.24 -7.49
N ALA A 79 5.22 18.91 -7.21
CA ALA A 79 4.14 18.98 -8.16
C ALA A 79 3.79 20.43 -8.52
N GLN A 80 3.21 20.60 -9.71
CA GLN A 80 2.71 21.88 -10.18
C GLN A 80 1.19 21.90 -10.05
N VAL A 81 0.69 22.78 -9.18
CA VAL A 81 -0.74 23.02 -8.98
C VAL A 81 -1.13 24.26 -9.76
N LYS A 82 -2.04 24.10 -10.71
CA LYS A 82 -2.63 25.17 -11.52
C LYS A 82 -3.94 25.66 -10.92
N SER A 83 -4.78 24.74 -10.45
CA SER A 83 -6.08 25.04 -9.87
C SER A 83 -6.42 24.04 -8.78
N TRP A 84 -6.99 24.51 -7.67
CA TRP A 84 -7.43 23.66 -6.58
C TRP A 84 -8.59 24.29 -5.83
N TRP A 85 -9.38 23.46 -5.17
CA TRP A 85 -10.60 23.88 -4.48
C TRP A 85 -10.57 23.55 -3.00
N ILE A 86 -11.38 24.25 -2.21
CA ILE A 86 -11.61 23.95 -0.79
C ILE A 86 -13.11 23.78 -0.57
N MET A 87 -13.50 22.57 -0.17
CA MET A 87 -14.88 22.24 0.16
C MET A 87 -15.00 21.99 1.66
N LEU A 88 -15.80 22.81 2.34
CA LEU A 88 -16.21 22.60 3.72
C LEU A 88 -17.49 21.73 3.76
N VAL A 89 -17.40 20.56 4.40
CA VAL A 89 -18.57 19.71 4.61
C VAL A 89 -19.25 20.10 5.91
N MET A 90 -20.43 20.72 5.78
CA MET A 90 -21.25 21.13 6.91
C MET A 90 -22.25 20.04 7.25
N ASP A 91 -22.15 19.46 8.44
CA ASP A 91 -22.96 18.31 8.82
C ASP A 91 -23.64 18.56 10.17
N SER A 92 -24.97 18.43 10.25
CA SER A 92 -25.72 18.59 11.50
C SER A 92 -25.41 17.52 12.54
N ALA A 93 -24.76 16.42 12.16
CA ALA A 93 -24.30 15.39 13.11
C ALA A 93 -23.08 15.86 13.92
N ALA A 94 -22.39 16.92 13.46
CA ALA A 94 -21.26 17.45 14.17
C ALA A 94 -21.71 18.07 15.51
N ARG A 95 -21.18 17.54 16.62
CA ARG A 95 -21.53 17.99 17.98
C ARG A 95 -21.08 19.42 18.26
N ASN A 96 -20.00 19.88 17.63
CA ASN A 96 -19.41 21.21 17.83
C ASN A 96 -19.14 21.88 16.47
N THR A 97 -19.66 23.09 16.30
CA THR A 97 -19.36 23.93 15.14
C THR A 97 -17.98 24.56 15.29
N ILE A 98 -16.98 23.99 14.63
CA ILE A 98 -15.59 24.50 14.67
C ILE A 98 -15.47 25.78 13.87
N VAL A 99 -16.12 25.87 12.70
CA VAL A 99 -16.14 27.07 11.85
C VAL A 99 -17.57 27.41 11.45
N SER A 100 -17.90 28.69 11.36
CA SER A 100 -19.27 29.14 11.07
C SER A 100 -19.66 29.05 9.59
N GLY A 101 -18.68 28.93 8.70
CA GLY A 101 -18.90 28.84 7.26
C GLY A 101 -17.63 29.06 6.43
N PRO A 102 -17.77 29.22 5.10
CA PRO A 102 -16.64 29.32 4.17
C PRO A 102 -15.79 30.60 4.34
N GLN A 103 -16.35 31.64 4.96
CA GLN A 103 -15.67 32.92 5.21
C GLN A 103 -15.10 33.05 6.64
N ASP A 104 -15.13 31.98 7.44
CA ASP A 104 -14.58 31.98 8.80
C ASP A 104 -13.07 32.30 8.76
N SER A 105 -12.63 33.23 9.59
CA SER A 105 -11.23 33.70 9.62
C SER A 105 -10.24 32.57 9.90
N ARG A 106 -10.61 31.57 10.70
CA ARG A 106 -9.75 30.40 11.00
C ARG A 106 -9.57 29.50 9.79
N LEU A 107 -10.61 29.37 8.97
CA LEU A 107 -10.54 28.61 7.71
C LEU A 107 -9.64 29.32 6.69
N LEU A 108 -9.76 30.64 6.58
CA LEU A 108 -8.90 31.45 5.71
C LEU A 108 -7.43 31.41 6.19
N ALA A 109 -7.20 31.45 7.50
CA ALA A 109 -5.86 31.26 8.07
C ALA A 109 -5.30 29.87 7.78
N LEU A 110 -6.11 28.81 7.91
CA LEU A 110 -5.70 27.44 7.54
C LEU A 110 -5.32 27.35 6.06
N ARG A 111 -6.11 27.94 5.16
CA ARG A 111 -5.79 28.01 3.72
C ARG A 111 -4.42 28.66 3.51
N ASP A 112 -4.15 29.76 4.18
CA ASP A 112 -2.91 30.51 4.01
C ASP A 112 -1.69 29.74 4.53
N SER A 113 -1.81 29.11 5.71
CA SER A 113 -0.80 28.21 6.25
C SER A 113 -0.58 27.00 5.35
N PHE A 114 -1.64 26.45 4.76
CA PHE A 114 -1.58 25.32 3.85
C PHE A 114 -0.83 25.66 2.57
N VAL A 115 -1.17 26.76 1.90
CA VAL A 115 -0.45 27.25 0.71
C VAL A 115 1.03 27.48 1.04
N SER A 116 1.31 28.17 2.16
CA SER A 116 2.68 28.43 2.60
C SER A 116 3.44 27.12 2.80
N LYS A 117 2.80 26.11 3.40
CA LYS A 117 3.43 24.82 3.62
C LYS A 117 3.73 24.08 2.31
N LEU A 118 2.77 24.03 1.38
CA LEU A 118 2.98 23.36 0.09
C LEU A 118 4.12 24.02 -0.70
N THR A 119 4.17 25.35 -0.71
CA THR A 119 5.25 26.13 -1.33
C THR A 119 6.60 25.85 -0.66
N ASN A 120 6.65 25.82 0.67
CA ASN A 120 7.88 25.51 1.42
C ASN A 120 8.38 24.08 1.19
N CYS A 121 7.47 23.14 0.91
CA CYS A 121 7.83 21.78 0.49
C CYS A 121 8.28 21.69 -0.98
N GLY A 122 8.27 22.79 -1.74
CA GLY A 122 8.75 22.86 -3.12
C GLY A 122 7.68 22.66 -4.20
N MET A 123 6.39 22.63 -3.86
CA MET A 123 5.31 22.62 -4.85
C MET A 123 5.07 24.02 -5.42
N THR A 124 4.69 24.08 -6.70
CA THR A 124 4.26 25.33 -7.32
C THR A 124 2.75 25.50 -7.10
N MET A 125 2.35 26.63 -6.51
CA MET A 125 0.95 26.95 -6.24
C MET A 125 0.48 28.15 -7.09
N PRO A 126 -0.81 28.24 -7.44
CA PRO A 126 -1.33 29.42 -8.13
C PRO A 126 -1.25 30.65 -7.23
N ARG A 127 -1.10 31.84 -7.86
CA ARG A 127 -1.06 33.12 -7.12
C ARG A 127 -2.38 33.40 -6.43
N ASP A 128 -3.48 33.14 -7.12
CA ASP A 128 -4.82 33.32 -6.59
C ASP A 128 -5.16 32.17 -5.65
N LYS A 129 -5.56 32.55 -4.43
CA LYS A 129 -5.98 31.58 -3.42
C LYS A 129 -7.46 31.26 -3.63
N PRO A 130 -7.87 29.99 -3.60
CA PRO A 130 -9.26 29.64 -3.78
C PRO A 130 -10.12 30.21 -2.65
N VAL A 131 -11.34 30.60 -3.01
CA VAL A 131 -12.40 30.91 -2.06
C VAL A 131 -13.03 29.59 -1.63
N PRO A 132 -13.07 29.25 -0.33
CA PRO A 132 -13.76 28.06 0.13
C PRO A 132 -15.24 28.13 -0.22
N PHE A 133 -15.82 26.98 -0.58
CA PHE A 133 -17.27 26.80 -0.66
C PHE A 133 -17.70 25.73 0.33
N ALA A 134 -18.99 25.70 0.65
CA ALA A 134 -19.54 24.78 1.63
C ALA A 134 -20.71 24.01 1.02
N THR A 135 -20.89 22.77 1.47
CA THR A 135 -22.17 22.07 1.25
C THR A 135 -23.27 22.81 2.00
N PRO A 136 -24.54 22.74 1.56
CA PRO A 136 -25.66 22.95 2.46
C PRO A 136 -25.50 22.08 3.72
N LEU A 137 -26.19 22.45 4.81
CA LEU A 137 -26.19 21.63 6.03
C LEU A 137 -26.73 20.24 5.68
N LEU A 138 -25.86 19.23 5.78
CA LEU A 138 -26.20 17.88 5.37
C LEU A 138 -27.31 17.33 6.27
N PRO A 139 -28.31 16.63 5.69
CA PRO A 139 -29.37 16.04 6.49
C PRO A 139 -28.82 14.94 7.40
N THR A 140 -29.36 14.90 8.63
CA THR A 140 -29.14 13.83 9.63
C THR A 140 -30.38 12.99 9.87
N GLY A 141 -31.26 12.87 8.88
CA GLY A 141 -32.49 12.09 8.98
C GLY A 141 -32.25 10.58 9.13
N THR A 142 -33.34 9.81 9.16
CA THR A 142 -33.46 8.34 9.29
C THR A 142 -32.63 7.48 8.32
N ASP A 143 -31.86 8.11 7.43
CA ASP A 143 -30.99 7.49 6.45
C ASP A 143 -29.67 7.02 7.07
N LYS A 144 -29.67 5.77 7.55
CA LYS A 144 -28.50 5.08 8.11
C LYS A 144 -27.28 5.06 7.17
N PHE A 145 -27.50 5.16 5.85
CA PHE A 145 -26.44 5.07 4.83
C PHE A 145 -25.99 6.43 4.28
N ARG A 146 -26.55 7.54 4.78
CA ARG A 146 -26.22 8.93 4.38
C ARG A 146 -26.35 9.19 2.86
N LYS A 147 -27.18 8.44 2.12
CA LYS A 147 -27.41 8.60 0.68
C LYS A 147 -27.89 10.00 0.30
N ASP A 148 -28.80 10.60 1.07
CA ASP A 148 -29.30 11.96 0.79
C ASP A 148 -28.21 13.01 0.99
N ALA A 149 -27.38 12.83 2.03
CA ALA A 149 -26.23 13.69 2.29
C ALA A 149 -25.17 13.56 1.17
N LEU A 150 -24.91 12.33 0.69
CA LEU A 150 -24.04 12.10 -0.45
C LEU A 150 -24.61 12.68 -1.75
N GLY A 151 -25.92 12.63 -1.96
CA GLY A 151 -26.60 13.32 -3.06
C GLY A 151 -26.38 14.84 -3.01
N THR A 152 -26.49 15.43 -1.82
CA THR A 152 -26.23 16.87 -1.61
C THR A 152 -24.78 17.25 -1.91
N ILE A 153 -23.82 16.42 -1.46
CA ILE A 153 -22.39 16.60 -1.75
C ILE A 153 -22.13 16.51 -3.27
N ARG A 154 -22.70 15.49 -3.93
CA ARG A 154 -22.57 15.29 -5.37
C ARG A 154 -23.06 16.52 -6.14
N THR A 155 -24.26 17.01 -5.82
CA THR A 155 -24.81 18.22 -6.44
C THR A 155 -23.94 19.44 -6.18
N THR A 156 -23.38 19.58 -4.97
CA THR A 156 -22.48 20.70 -4.64
C THR A 156 -21.22 20.68 -5.51
N LEU A 157 -20.59 19.52 -5.67
CA LEU A 157 -19.41 19.37 -6.54
C LEU A 157 -19.74 19.58 -8.02
N GLN A 158 -20.90 19.09 -8.47
CA GLN A 158 -21.36 19.28 -9.84
C GLN A 158 -21.60 20.76 -10.14
N ASN A 159 -22.30 21.49 -9.27
CA ASN A 159 -22.52 22.92 -9.42
C ASN A 159 -21.20 23.71 -9.47
N GLN A 160 -20.21 23.29 -8.68
CA GLN A 160 -18.87 23.89 -8.70
C GLN A 160 -18.15 23.62 -10.03
N LEU A 161 -18.26 22.40 -10.58
CA LEU A 161 -17.75 22.05 -11.91
C LEU A 161 -18.44 22.86 -13.01
N ASP A 162 -19.77 22.99 -12.96
CA ASP A 162 -20.54 23.74 -13.95
C ASP A 162 -20.17 25.23 -13.92
N SER A 163 -19.98 25.80 -12.72
CA SER A 163 -19.49 27.17 -12.53
C SER A 163 -18.07 27.35 -13.09
N ALA A 164 -17.24 26.31 -13.03
CA ALA A 164 -15.91 26.25 -13.63
C ALA A 164 -15.94 25.85 -15.12
N ARG A 165 -17.12 25.79 -15.76
CA ARG A 165 -17.30 25.38 -17.17
C ARG A 165 -16.71 24.00 -17.47
N GLY A 166 -16.83 23.08 -16.52
CA GLY A 166 -16.29 21.72 -16.61
C GLY A 166 -14.78 21.60 -16.40
N GLN A 167 -14.07 22.70 -16.10
CA GLN A 167 -12.64 22.63 -15.80
C GLN A 167 -12.41 22.01 -14.42
N LYS A 168 -11.81 20.81 -14.40
CA LYS A 168 -11.48 20.10 -13.17
C LYS A 168 -10.25 20.73 -12.50
N PRO A 169 -10.25 20.89 -11.16
CA PRO A 169 -9.06 21.28 -10.42
C PRO A 169 -8.07 20.11 -10.38
N ASP A 170 -6.80 20.41 -10.10
CA ASP A 170 -5.78 19.38 -9.83
C ASP A 170 -6.13 18.57 -8.58
N PHE A 171 -6.74 19.23 -7.57
CA PHE A 171 -7.34 18.56 -6.42
C PHE A 171 -8.40 19.40 -5.69
N VAL A 172 -9.21 18.72 -4.89
CA VAL A 172 -10.17 19.30 -3.93
C VAL A 172 -9.72 18.98 -2.51
N LEU A 173 -9.46 20.01 -1.72
CA LEU A 173 -9.25 19.90 -0.28
C LEU A 173 -10.60 19.83 0.42
N VAL A 174 -10.94 18.67 0.95
CA VAL A 174 -12.20 18.40 1.64
C VAL A 174 -11.99 18.51 3.14
N LEU A 175 -12.76 19.36 3.80
CA LEU A 175 -12.68 19.57 5.24
C LEU A 175 -13.89 18.92 5.92
N LEU A 176 -13.62 17.91 6.73
CA LEU A 176 -14.63 17.16 7.47
C LEU A 176 -14.67 17.62 8.93
N SER A 177 -15.88 17.81 9.45
CA SER A 177 -16.09 18.25 10.83
C SER A 177 -15.97 17.12 11.85
N HIS A 178 -16.17 15.86 11.43
CA HIS A 178 -16.04 14.67 12.27
C HIS A 178 -15.76 13.43 11.41
N GLU A 179 -15.56 12.28 12.06
CA GLU A 179 -15.44 10.98 11.40
C GLU A 179 -16.82 10.36 11.17
N ASP A 180 -17.12 9.97 9.94
CA ASP A 180 -18.37 9.31 9.54
C ASP A 180 -18.04 8.18 8.54
N ASN A 181 -18.65 7.01 8.77
CA ASN A 181 -18.36 5.76 8.03
C ASN A 181 -18.95 5.73 6.61
N PHE A 182 -19.75 6.72 6.20
CA PHE A 182 -20.40 6.80 4.90
C PHE A 182 -20.02 8.07 4.13
N ILE A 183 -19.83 9.21 4.80
CA ILE A 183 -19.49 10.48 4.14
C ILE A 183 -18.10 10.41 3.51
N TYR A 184 -17.05 10.00 4.25
CA TYR A 184 -15.70 9.91 3.66
C TYR A 184 -15.64 8.89 2.52
N PRO A 185 -16.12 7.64 2.68
CA PRO A 185 -16.16 6.67 1.58
C PRO A 185 -16.97 7.17 0.38
N GLY A 186 -18.14 7.77 0.61
CA GLY A 186 -18.98 8.28 -0.47
C GLY A 186 -18.36 9.45 -1.23
N ILE A 187 -17.66 10.38 -0.56
CA ILE A 187 -16.89 11.42 -1.26
C ILE A 187 -15.75 10.80 -2.09
N LYS A 188 -15.14 9.70 -1.62
CA LYS A 188 -14.17 8.95 -2.42
C LYS A 188 -14.79 8.30 -3.65
N THR A 189 -16.00 7.76 -3.55
CA THR A 189 -16.73 7.24 -4.71
C THR A 189 -17.08 8.35 -5.70
N ILE A 190 -17.67 9.44 -5.24
CA ILE A 190 -18.02 10.60 -6.08
C ILE A 190 -16.77 11.15 -6.79
N GLY A 191 -15.66 11.31 -6.06
CA GLY A 191 -14.41 11.81 -6.62
C GLY A 191 -13.72 10.81 -7.55
N ASP A 192 -13.34 9.65 -7.04
CA ASP A 192 -12.43 8.72 -7.75
C ASP A 192 -13.15 7.91 -8.85
N VAL A 193 -14.46 7.67 -8.74
CA VAL A 193 -15.24 6.80 -9.64
C VAL A 193 -16.18 7.61 -10.55
N GLU A 194 -16.95 8.54 -9.98
CA GLU A 194 -18.00 9.24 -10.74
C GLU A 194 -17.46 10.45 -11.53
N MET A 195 -16.66 11.31 -10.87
CA MET A 195 -16.28 12.61 -11.43
C MET A 195 -14.82 12.71 -11.88
N GLY A 196 -13.95 11.78 -11.49
CA GLY A 196 -12.51 11.85 -11.78
C GLY A 196 -11.83 13.05 -11.10
N LEU A 197 -12.13 13.28 -9.82
CA LEU A 197 -11.60 14.36 -9.01
C LEU A 197 -10.69 13.84 -7.90
N ASN A 198 -9.45 14.33 -7.88
CA ASN A 198 -8.51 14.09 -6.80
C ASN A 198 -8.98 14.78 -5.50
N THR A 199 -9.45 14.00 -4.54
CA THR A 199 -9.85 14.54 -3.22
C THR A 199 -8.79 14.27 -2.15
N ILE A 200 -8.50 15.27 -1.32
CA ILE A 200 -7.62 15.19 -0.14
C ILE A 200 -8.42 15.65 1.07
N HIS A 201 -8.54 14.79 2.09
CA HIS A 201 -9.41 15.06 3.22
C HIS A 201 -8.61 15.44 4.46
N LEU A 202 -9.09 16.44 5.20
CA LEU A 202 -8.59 16.81 6.52
C LEU A 202 -9.72 16.79 7.54
N GLN A 203 -9.41 16.29 8.74
CA GLN A 203 -10.25 16.51 9.91
C GLN A 203 -10.03 17.94 10.41
N LEU A 204 -11.10 18.73 10.44
CA LEU A 204 -11.04 20.17 10.65
C LEU A 204 -10.47 20.54 12.03
N ASP A 205 -10.85 19.80 13.07
CA ASP A 205 -10.34 20.00 14.43
C ASP A 205 -8.82 19.84 14.51
N ARG A 206 -8.29 18.76 13.90
CA ARG A 206 -6.85 18.49 13.85
C ARG A 206 -6.10 19.53 13.01
N ALA A 207 -6.75 20.03 11.95
CA ALA A 207 -6.17 21.00 11.05
C ALA A 207 -6.08 22.41 11.67
N ILE A 208 -7.06 22.83 12.46
CA ILE A 208 -7.11 24.18 13.06
C ILE A 208 -6.44 24.21 14.44
N ASN A 209 -6.80 23.27 15.33
CA ASN A 209 -6.42 23.31 16.75
C ASN A 209 -5.21 22.42 17.09
N GLY A 210 -4.57 21.82 16.09
CA GLY A 210 -3.51 20.83 16.32
C GLY A 210 -2.22 21.45 16.88
N LYS A 211 -1.78 21.02 18.07
CA LYS A 211 -0.46 21.34 18.66
C LYS A 211 0.74 21.02 17.74
N ARG A 212 0.52 20.25 16.67
CA ARG A 212 1.52 19.84 15.65
C ARG A 212 1.02 20.10 14.24
N GLN A 213 0.34 21.22 14.01
CA GLN A 213 -0.22 21.60 12.71
C GLN A 213 0.81 21.50 11.59
N ASP A 214 2.03 22.02 11.77
CA ASP A 214 3.07 21.98 10.72
C ASP A 214 3.46 20.54 10.32
N GLN A 215 3.64 19.63 11.28
CA GLN A 215 3.93 18.22 10.99
C GLN A 215 2.73 17.54 10.30
N TYR A 216 1.51 17.84 10.74
CA TYR A 216 0.29 17.31 10.12
C TYR A 216 0.18 17.77 8.65
N LEU A 217 0.37 19.06 8.39
CA LEU A 217 0.37 19.60 7.03
C LEU A 217 1.54 19.08 6.18
N SER A 218 2.72 18.84 6.78
CA SER A 218 3.86 18.18 6.11
C SER A 218 3.49 16.77 5.61
N ASN A 219 2.84 15.98 6.47
CA ASN A 219 2.42 14.62 6.12
C ASN A 219 1.30 14.62 5.06
N VAL A 220 0.45 15.65 5.08
CA VAL A 220 -0.55 15.86 4.02
C VAL A 220 0.15 16.21 2.72
N ALA A 221 1.12 17.14 2.73
CA ALA A 221 1.89 17.56 1.56
C ALA A 221 2.55 16.38 0.84
N LEU A 222 3.07 15.39 1.56
CA LEU A 222 3.58 14.14 0.99
C LEU A 222 2.55 13.44 0.08
N LYS A 223 1.30 13.35 0.54
CA LYS A 223 0.20 12.70 -0.21
C LYS A 223 -0.18 13.53 -1.43
N ILE A 224 -0.25 14.86 -1.30
CA ILE A 224 -0.61 15.76 -2.41
C ILE A 224 0.42 15.67 -3.52
N ASN A 225 1.69 15.84 -3.16
CA ASN A 225 2.77 15.81 -4.12
C ASN A 225 2.78 14.49 -4.90
N THR A 226 2.63 13.36 -4.21
CA THR A 226 2.58 12.05 -4.84
C THR A 226 1.35 11.86 -5.73
N LYS A 227 0.16 12.28 -5.28
CA LYS A 227 -1.08 12.22 -6.09
C LYS A 227 -0.97 12.98 -7.40
N LEU A 228 -0.22 14.08 -7.41
CA LEU A 228 -0.02 14.96 -8.55
C LEU A 228 1.25 14.61 -9.36
N GLY A 229 1.83 13.42 -9.16
CA GLY A 229 2.95 12.92 -9.95
C GLY A 229 4.33 13.44 -9.53
N GLY A 230 4.43 14.11 -8.37
CA GLY A 230 5.69 14.54 -7.76
C GLY A 230 6.47 13.39 -7.12
N VAL A 231 7.70 13.67 -6.72
CA VAL A 231 8.62 12.74 -6.05
C VAL A 231 9.04 13.35 -4.72
N ASN A 232 8.68 12.70 -3.61
CA ASN A 232 8.97 13.24 -2.28
C ASN A 232 10.46 13.14 -1.96
N HIS A 233 11.00 11.92 -1.99
CA HIS A 233 12.39 11.61 -1.70
C HIS A 233 12.85 10.42 -2.53
N GLN A 234 14.17 10.26 -2.61
CA GLN A 234 14.84 9.14 -3.27
C GLN A 234 15.79 8.47 -2.28
N LEU A 235 16.29 7.28 -2.63
CA LEU A 235 17.43 6.68 -1.97
C LEU A 235 18.71 7.03 -2.74
N ASP A 236 19.85 6.87 -2.08
CA ASP A 236 21.15 6.93 -2.72
C ASP A 236 21.33 5.84 -3.80
N GLN A 237 22.34 6.03 -4.64
CA GLN A 237 22.56 5.19 -5.81
C GLN A 237 22.88 3.74 -5.41
N GLU A 238 23.67 3.54 -4.36
CA GLU A 238 24.07 2.21 -3.88
C GLU A 238 22.84 1.40 -3.46
N ALA A 239 21.95 2.02 -2.67
CA ALA A 239 20.70 1.41 -2.23
C ALA A 239 19.77 1.01 -3.39
N MET A 240 19.90 1.66 -4.56
CA MET A 240 19.06 1.44 -5.74
C MET A 240 19.71 0.54 -6.80
N ASN A 241 20.98 0.14 -6.64
CA ASN A 241 21.72 -0.61 -7.67
C ASN A 241 21.00 -1.90 -8.08
N TRP A 242 20.46 -2.67 -7.13
CA TRP A 242 19.76 -3.93 -7.41
C TRP A 242 18.55 -3.74 -8.34
N LEU A 243 17.88 -2.58 -8.29
CA LEU A 243 16.75 -2.23 -9.17
C LEU A 243 17.16 -1.49 -10.43
N LYS A 244 18.18 -0.64 -10.37
CA LYS A 244 18.59 0.24 -11.48
C LYS A 244 19.63 -0.37 -12.42
N ALA A 245 20.23 -1.51 -12.08
CA ALA A 245 21.15 -2.23 -12.96
C ALA A 245 20.51 -2.56 -14.32
N GLU A 246 19.21 -2.83 -14.34
CA GLU A 246 18.42 -3.05 -15.56
C GLU A 246 17.02 -2.45 -15.41
N ARG A 247 16.26 -2.34 -16.51
CA ARG A 247 14.90 -1.79 -16.45
C ARG A 247 13.98 -2.70 -15.65
N THR A 248 13.70 -2.31 -14.40
CA THR A 248 12.97 -3.14 -13.44
C THR A 248 11.59 -2.56 -13.15
N MET A 249 10.59 -3.44 -13.12
CA MET A 249 9.25 -3.14 -12.66
C MET A 249 8.96 -3.94 -11.38
N LEU A 250 8.74 -3.21 -10.28
CA LEU A 250 8.21 -3.71 -9.03
C LEU A 250 6.68 -3.71 -9.09
N VAL A 251 6.09 -4.84 -8.76
CA VAL A 251 4.65 -5.05 -8.76
C VAL A 251 4.20 -5.46 -7.37
N GLY A 252 3.14 -4.85 -6.86
CA GLY A 252 2.45 -5.28 -5.65
C GLY A 252 1.10 -5.89 -5.99
N ILE A 253 0.75 -7.00 -5.36
CA ILE A 253 -0.55 -7.66 -5.52
C ILE A 253 -1.14 -7.93 -4.14
N ASP A 254 -2.39 -7.53 -3.93
CA ASP A 254 -3.16 -7.79 -2.70
C ASP A 254 -4.61 -8.11 -3.04
N VAL A 255 -5.24 -8.94 -2.22
CA VAL A 255 -6.68 -9.21 -2.26
C VAL A 255 -7.26 -8.93 -0.88
N THR A 256 -8.20 -7.99 -0.80
CA THR A 256 -8.93 -7.73 0.44
C THR A 256 -10.30 -8.39 0.41
N HIS A 257 -10.53 -9.28 1.37
CA HIS A 257 -11.79 -10.00 1.54
C HIS A 257 -12.84 -9.23 2.35
N CYS A 258 -14.08 -9.69 2.28
CA CYS A 258 -15.19 -9.22 3.10
C CYS A 258 -14.93 -9.47 4.58
N GLY A 259 -15.29 -8.50 5.42
CA GLY A 259 -15.16 -8.62 6.86
C GLY A 259 -16.44 -9.22 7.47
N PRO A 260 -16.44 -9.54 8.78
CA PRO A 260 -17.61 -10.10 9.46
C PRO A 260 -18.89 -9.23 9.41
N GLY A 261 -18.76 -7.93 9.12
CA GLY A 261 -19.88 -6.99 8.97
C GLY A 261 -20.21 -6.63 7.51
N SER A 262 -19.78 -7.45 6.55
CA SER A 262 -20.13 -7.31 5.14
C SER A 262 -21.31 -8.23 4.81
N LYS A 263 -22.13 -7.85 3.83
CA LYS A 263 -23.25 -8.68 3.35
C LYS A 263 -22.74 -10.01 2.80
N GLU A 264 -23.45 -11.11 3.07
CA GLU A 264 -23.12 -12.39 2.45
C GLU A 264 -23.20 -12.28 0.91
N GLY A 265 -22.13 -12.71 0.24
CA GLY A 265 -21.98 -12.57 -1.21
C GLY A 265 -21.36 -11.25 -1.70
N ALA A 266 -21.01 -10.33 -0.81
CA ALA A 266 -20.22 -9.15 -1.18
C ALA A 266 -18.86 -9.57 -1.79
N PRO A 267 -18.34 -8.83 -2.79
CA PRO A 267 -17.13 -9.21 -3.52
C PRO A 267 -15.85 -8.97 -2.71
N SER A 268 -14.82 -9.76 -3.01
CA SER A 268 -13.44 -9.40 -2.65
C SER A 268 -12.87 -8.41 -3.67
N ILE A 269 -11.88 -7.63 -3.27
CA ILE A 269 -11.26 -6.60 -4.11
C ILE A 269 -9.79 -6.93 -4.30
N ALA A 270 -9.40 -7.16 -5.55
CA ALA A 270 -8.02 -7.35 -5.95
C ALA A 270 -7.41 -6.02 -6.39
N ALA A 271 -6.14 -5.82 -6.04
CA ALA A 271 -5.35 -4.67 -6.46
C ALA A 271 -4.01 -5.12 -7.03
N VAL A 272 -3.63 -4.54 -8.16
CA VAL A 272 -2.29 -4.68 -8.74
C VAL A 272 -1.72 -3.28 -8.94
N VAL A 273 -0.58 -3.01 -8.31
CA VAL A 273 0.15 -1.73 -8.45
C VAL A 273 1.51 -2.01 -9.05
N ALA A 274 2.04 -1.06 -9.82
CA ALA A 274 3.40 -1.18 -10.34
C ALA A 274 4.05 0.19 -10.50
N ASN A 275 5.37 0.30 -10.31
CA ASN A 275 6.07 1.53 -10.64
C ASN A 275 5.98 1.80 -12.14
N VAL A 276 6.02 3.07 -12.53
CA VAL A 276 5.98 3.48 -13.95
C VAL A 276 7.28 4.08 -14.45
N ASP A 277 8.28 4.25 -13.58
CA ASP A 277 9.59 4.80 -13.92
C ASP A 277 10.69 4.28 -12.97
N ASP A 278 11.92 4.73 -13.21
CA ASP A 278 13.12 4.38 -12.47
C ASP A 278 13.28 5.16 -11.14
N THR A 279 12.32 6.02 -10.79
CA THR A 279 12.29 6.68 -9.49
C THR A 279 11.71 5.77 -8.41
N PHE A 280 10.90 4.77 -8.80
CA PHE A 280 10.21 3.85 -7.89
C PHE A 280 9.36 4.57 -6.82
N VAL A 281 8.79 5.73 -7.15
CA VAL A 281 7.88 6.48 -6.26
C VAL A 281 6.43 6.46 -6.74
N GLN A 282 6.19 6.47 -8.05
CA GLN A 282 4.85 6.51 -8.64
C GLN A 282 4.32 5.11 -8.95
N TYR A 283 3.25 4.68 -8.26
CA TYR A 283 2.61 3.37 -8.43
C TYR A 283 1.10 3.49 -8.72
N PRO A 284 0.66 3.76 -9.95
CA PRO A 284 -0.77 3.67 -10.27
C PRO A 284 -1.32 2.26 -9.96
N ALA A 285 -2.63 2.15 -9.70
CA ALA A 285 -3.30 0.88 -9.38
C ALA A 285 -4.31 0.43 -10.45
N SER A 286 -4.38 -0.88 -10.70
CA SER A 286 -5.54 -1.56 -11.27
C SER A 286 -6.37 -2.10 -10.11
N LEU A 287 -7.69 -1.99 -10.19
CA LEU A 287 -8.62 -2.55 -9.21
C LEU A 287 -9.67 -3.40 -9.91
N GLU A 288 -9.94 -4.59 -9.36
CA GLU A 288 -10.97 -5.49 -9.86
C GLU A 288 -11.74 -6.11 -8.70
N ILE A 289 -13.04 -6.33 -8.91
CA ILE A 289 -13.88 -7.09 -7.98
C ILE A 289 -13.95 -8.54 -8.41
N GLN A 290 -14.05 -9.44 -7.44
CA GLN A 290 -14.15 -10.87 -7.70
C GLN A 290 -15.08 -11.55 -6.71
N GLN A 291 -15.72 -12.63 -7.17
CA GLN A 291 -16.58 -13.44 -6.32
C GLN A 291 -15.79 -14.03 -5.15
N THR A 292 -16.45 -14.13 -4.00
CA THR A 292 -15.91 -14.85 -2.85
C THR A 292 -15.94 -16.34 -3.09
N HIS A 293 -15.10 -17.07 -2.33
CA HIS A 293 -15.05 -18.53 -2.36
C HIS A 293 -16.39 -19.19 -1.98
N GLU A 294 -17.28 -18.48 -1.29
CA GLU A 294 -18.62 -18.97 -0.93
C GLU A 294 -19.58 -19.08 -2.12
N ILE A 295 -19.40 -18.25 -3.15
CA ILE A 295 -20.24 -18.24 -4.35
C ILE A 295 -19.56 -19.01 -5.48
N ARG A 296 -18.23 -18.89 -5.59
CA ARG A 296 -17.47 -19.44 -6.71
C ARG A 296 -17.35 -20.96 -6.56
N GLU A 297 -18.21 -21.70 -7.25
CA GLU A 297 -17.99 -23.13 -7.51
C GLU A 297 -16.78 -23.27 -8.46
N VAL A 298 -15.59 -23.45 -7.88
CA VAL A 298 -14.44 -23.91 -8.65
C VAL A 298 -14.34 -25.41 -8.45
N SER A 299 -14.49 -26.17 -9.53
CA SER A 299 -14.18 -27.59 -9.48
C SER A 299 -12.72 -27.75 -9.07
N PRO A 300 -12.42 -28.58 -8.06
CA PRO A 300 -11.04 -28.81 -7.67
C PRO A 300 -10.26 -29.33 -8.86
N LEU A 301 -9.20 -28.62 -9.24
CA LEU A 301 -8.30 -29.04 -10.32
C LEU A 301 -7.25 -29.97 -9.73
N ARG A 302 -6.96 -31.08 -10.41
CA ARG A 302 -5.78 -31.89 -10.10
C ARG A 302 -4.61 -31.38 -10.92
N VAL A 303 -3.63 -30.78 -10.26
CA VAL A 303 -2.41 -30.28 -10.88
C VAL A 303 -1.24 -31.16 -10.47
N ILE A 304 -0.38 -31.49 -11.43
CA ILE A 304 0.86 -32.23 -11.18
C ILE A 304 2.02 -31.23 -11.21
N ILE A 305 2.72 -31.06 -10.08
CA ILE A 305 3.93 -30.24 -9.98
C ILE A 305 5.09 -31.15 -9.60
N GLY A 306 6.00 -31.38 -10.55
CA GLY A 306 7.06 -32.36 -10.39
C GLY A 306 6.49 -33.76 -10.08
N TRP A 307 6.76 -34.27 -8.88
CA TRP A 307 6.26 -35.57 -8.39
C TRP A 307 4.92 -35.47 -7.61
N ARG A 308 4.45 -34.27 -7.25
CA ARG A 308 3.26 -34.10 -6.39
C ARG A 308 1.99 -33.97 -7.23
N VAL A 309 0.92 -34.65 -6.82
CA VAL A 309 -0.45 -34.41 -7.31
C VAL A 309 -1.18 -33.57 -6.27
N LEU A 310 -1.53 -32.34 -6.62
CA LEU A 310 -2.24 -31.39 -5.75
C LEU A 310 -3.68 -31.24 -6.23
N THR A 311 -4.61 -31.27 -5.28
CA THR A 311 -6.00 -30.86 -5.51
C THR A 311 -6.07 -29.38 -5.15
N VAL A 312 -6.16 -28.51 -6.15
CA VAL A 312 -6.17 -27.07 -5.94
C VAL A 312 -7.60 -26.56 -5.77
N ASN A 313 -7.81 -25.78 -4.72
CA ASN A 313 -9.03 -24.99 -4.55
C ASN A 313 -8.62 -23.51 -4.57
N PRO A 314 -8.73 -22.82 -5.71
CA PRO A 314 -8.05 -21.54 -5.89
C PRO A 314 -8.87 -20.38 -5.32
N THR A 315 -9.13 -20.49 -4.02
CA THR A 315 -9.59 -19.40 -3.18
C THR A 315 -8.48 -18.35 -3.14
N GLN A 316 -8.83 -17.06 -3.19
CA GLN A 316 -7.88 -15.94 -3.13
C GLN A 316 -7.02 -15.67 -4.38
N MET A 317 -7.17 -16.38 -5.51
CA MET A 317 -6.53 -15.96 -6.77
C MET A 317 -7.03 -14.58 -7.21
N VAL A 318 -6.20 -13.82 -7.92
CA VAL A 318 -6.69 -12.65 -8.69
C VAL A 318 -7.26 -13.12 -10.05
N THR A 319 -8.58 -13.01 -10.25
CA THR A 319 -9.25 -13.54 -11.45
C THR A 319 -8.83 -12.83 -12.73
N GLU A 320 -8.79 -11.50 -12.69
CA GLU A 320 -8.48 -10.63 -13.84
C GLU A 320 -6.99 -10.25 -13.89
N LEU A 321 -6.11 -11.09 -13.33
CA LEU A 321 -4.69 -10.76 -13.18
C LEU A 321 -4.00 -10.46 -14.51
N GLU A 322 -4.32 -11.21 -15.57
CA GLU A 322 -3.76 -10.98 -16.90
C GLU A 322 -4.07 -9.55 -17.38
N LYS A 323 -5.33 -9.12 -17.27
CA LYS A 323 -5.78 -7.77 -17.63
C LYS A 323 -5.02 -6.73 -16.82
N MET A 324 -5.03 -6.85 -15.49
CA MET A 324 -4.40 -5.88 -14.60
C MET A 324 -2.88 -5.74 -14.85
N MET A 325 -2.20 -6.87 -15.13
CA MET A 325 -0.78 -6.87 -15.51
C MET A 325 -0.52 -6.19 -16.85
N VAL A 326 -1.38 -6.41 -17.86
CA VAL A 326 -1.29 -5.70 -19.15
C VAL A 326 -1.41 -4.19 -18.95
N GLU A 327 -2.33 -3.74 -18.10
CA GLU A 327 -2.48 -2.31 -17.80
C GLU A 327 -1.22 -1.72 -17.16
N ARG A 328 -0.62 -2.44 -16.19
CA ARG A 328 0.62 -1.99 -15.53
C ARG A 328 1.79 -1.90 -16.52
N LEU A 329 1.94 -2.90 -17.38
CA LEU A 329 2.97 -2.91 -18.43
C LEU A 329 2.77 -1.80 -19.48
N GLN A 330 1.51 -1.52 -19.84
CA GLN A 330 1.16 -0.39 -20.71
C GLN A 330 1.54 0.94 -20.07
N ALA A 331 1.22 1.15 -18.80
CA ALA A 331 1.57 2.36 -18.07
C ALA A 331 3.10 2.57 -17.98
N TYR A 332 3.84 1.50 -17.66
CA TYR A 332 5.30 1.53 -17.66
C TYR A 332 5.87 1.89 -19.03
N LYS A 333 5.38 1.23 -20.10
CA LYS A 333 5.82 1.50 -21.47
C LYS A 333 5.49 2.90 -21.94
N PHE A 334 4.30 3.40 -21.59
CA PHE A 334 3.88 4.75 -21.93
C PHE A 334 4.81 5.80 -21.31
N ARG A 335 5.23 5.57 -20.06
CA ARG A 335 6.07 6.52 -19.31
C ARG A 335 7.55 6.45 -19.66
N THR A 336 8.10 5.26 -19.90
CA THR A 336 9.55 5.04 -20.14
C THR A 336 9.90 4.86 -21.62
N GLY A 337 8.90 4.71 -22.49
CA GLY A 337 9.07 4.32 -23.89
C GLY A 337 9.42 2.85 -24.12
N ASN A 338 9.75 2.10 -23.06
CA ASN A 338 10.27 0.74 -23.14
C ASN A 338 9.50 -0.21 -22.23
N LEU A 339 9.53 -1.51 -22.53
CA LEU A 339 9.06 -2.53 -21.59
C LEU A 339 10.18 -2.86 -20.58
N PRO A 340 9.83 -3.30 -19.35
CA PRO A 340 10.83 -3.72 -18.38
C PRO A 340 11.59 -4.97 -18.86
N GLU A 341 12.81 -5.15 -18.38
CA GLU A 341 13.63 -6.35 -18.60
C GLU A 341 13.47 -7.36 -17.45
N ARG A 342 13.17 -6.84 -16.26
CA ARG A 342 12.94 -7.59 -15.02
C ARG A 342 11.63 -7.17 -14.38
N VAL A 343 10.86 -8.14 -13.88
CA VAL A 343 9.62 -7.91 -13.14
C VAL A 343 9.72 -8.64 -11.80
N PHE A 344 9.61 -7.90 -10.70
CA PHE A 344 9.58 -8.46 -9.35
C PHE A 344 8.18 -8.27 -8.77
N ILE A 345 7.53 -9.37 -8.41
CA ILE A 345 6.17 -9.36 -7.86
C ILE A 345 6.23 -9.62 -6.37
N PHE A 346 5.62 -8.72 -5.59
CA PHE A 346 5.42 -8.86 -4.16
C PHE A 346 3.93 -9.11 -3.88
N ARG A 347 3.61 -10.35 -3.51
CA ARG A 347 2.24 -10.82 -3.29
C ARG A 347 1.93 -10.89 -1.79
N ASP A 348 1.04 -10.01 -1.30
CA ASP A 348 0.55 -10.02 0.09
C ASP A 348 -0.81 -10.71 0.16
N GLY A 349 -1.14 -11.34 1.29
CA GLY A 349 -2.46 -11.91 1.54
C GLY A 349 -2.69 -13.33 1.00
N VAL A 350 -1.67 -14.17 1.00
CA VAL A 350 -1.79 -15.64 0.80
C VAL A 350 -1.14 -16.39 1.96
N SER A 351 -1.70 -17.55 2.30
CA SER A 351 -1.14 -18.50 3.25
C SER A 351 -0.24 -19.53 2.57
N GLU A 352 0.56 -20.25 3.36
CA GLU A 352 1.58 -21.19 2.89
C GLU A 352 1.01 -22.29 1.96
N ASP A 353 -0.18 -22.80 2.28
CA ASP A 353 -0.89 -23.82 1.49
C ASP A 353 -1.32 -23.33 0.10
N GLN A 354 -1.29 -22.02 -0.14
CA GLN A 354 -1.71 -21.39 -1.38
C GLN A 354 -0.55 -20.99 -2.29
N TYR A 355 0.70 -21.10 -1.83
CA TYR A 355 1.87 -20.71 -2.64
C TYR A 355 1.88 -21.49 -3.96
N ASP A 356 1.80 -22.82 -3.88
CA ASP A 356 1.73 -23.68 -5.05
C ASP A 356 0.38 -23.55 -5.77
N GLN A 357 -0.71 -23.69 -5.01
CA GLN A 357 -2.05 -23.89 -5.56
C GLN A 357 -2.64 -22.64 -6.23
N VAL A 358 -2.38 -21.47 -5.65
CA VAL A 358 -2.93 -20.19 -6.12
C VAL A 358 -1.88 -19.46 -6.91
N VAL A 359 -0.69 -19.26 -6.34
CA VAL A 359 0.28 -18.35 -6.97
C VAL A 359 0.99 -19.03 -8.15
N LEU A 360 1.55 -20.23 -7.96
CA LEU A 360 2.28 -20.92 -9.03
C LEU A 360 1.38 -21.57 -10.08
N CYS A 361 0.25 -22.16 -9.68
CA CYS A 361 -0.63 -22.84 -10.64
C CYS A 361 -1.58 -21.91 -11.38
N GLU A 362 -2.04 -20.82 -10.75
CA GLU A 362 -3.08 -19.97 -11.33
C GLU A 362 -2.57 -18.56 -11.68
N GLU A 363 -1.90 -17.87 -10.76
CA GLU A 363 -1.46 -16.49 -10.99
C GLU A 363 -0.27 -16.41 -11.96
N LEU A 364 0.75 -17.26 -11.79
CA LEU A 364 1.95 -17.27 -12.64
C LEU A 364 1.62 -17.47 -14.14
N PRO A 365 0.81 -18.45 -14.58
CA PRO A 365 0.44 -18.57 -15.99
C PRO A 365 -0.24 -17.32 -16.56
N ARG A 366 -1.10 -16.64 -15.77
CA ARG A 366 -1.79 -15.41 -16.18
C ARG A 366 -0.81 -14.24 -16.33
N ILE A 367 0.18 -14.13 -15.43
CA ILE A 367 1.29 -13.17 -15.55
C ILE A 367 2.08 -13.43 -16.85
N LEU A 368 2.41 -14.69 -17.12
CA LEU A 368 3.14 -15.07 -18.34
C LEU A 368 2.32 -14.80 -19.62
N HIS A 369 1.00 -14.98 -19.57
CA HIS A 369 0.09 -14.63 -20.67
C HIS A 369 0.05 -13.11 -20.90
N ALA A 370 0.02 -12.30 -19.84
CA ALA A 370 0.10 -10.85 -19.95
C ALA A 370 1.36 -10.40 -20.69
N PHE A 371 2.52 -11.01 -20.42
CA PHE A 371 3.75 -10.71 -21.15
C PHE A 371 3.63 -11.00 -22.66
N LYS A 372 3.03 -12.15 -23.03
CA LYS A 372 2.84 -12.54 -24.43
C LYS A 372 1.94 -11.59 -25.23
N ARG A 373 1.11 -10.76 -24.57
CA ARG A 373 0.28 -9.75 -25.25
C ARG A 373 1.11 -8.65 -25.91
N PHE A 374 2.36 -8.46 -25.51
CA PHE A 374 3.23 -7.43 -26.07
C PHE A 374 4.16 -8.00 -27.14
N LYS A 375 4.09 -7.42 -28.34
CA LYS A 375 5.08 -7.62 -29.39
C LYS A 375 6.10 -6.48 -29.32
N THR A 376 7.38 -6.79 -29.49
CA THR A 376 8.44 -5.78 -29.62
C THR A 376 8.94 -5.80 -31.07
N LYS A 377 9.18 -4.62 -31.66
CA LYS A 377 9.65 -4.52 -33.06
C LYS A 377 10.98 -5.23 -33.27
N ASP A 378 11.79 -5.28 -32.22
CA ASP A 378 13.16 -5.78 -32.25
C ASP A 378 13.29 -7.27 -31.88
N ARG A 379 12.22 -7.92 -31.41
CA ARG A 379 12.25 -9.36 -31.08
C ARG A 379 11.39 -10.16 -32.04
N LYS A 380 12.01 -11.13 -32.71
CA LYS A 380 11.33 -12.20 -33.45
C LYS A 380 10.45 -13.09 -32.54
N GLN A 381 10.60 -12.98 -31.22
CA GLN A 381 9.90 -13.78 -30.21
C GLN A 381 8.99 -12.91 -29.32
N PRO A 382 7.95 -13.51 -28.68
CA PRO A 382 7.09 -12.82 -27.71
C PRO A 382 7.88 -12.14 -26.60
N TYR A 383 7.38 -11.02 -26.09
CA TYR A 383 7.99 -10.33 -24.95
C TYR A 383 7.99 -11.24 -23.70
N ARG A 384 9.16 -11.37 -23.07
CA ARG A 384 9.38 -12.18 -21.86
C ARG A 384 10.49 -11.53 -21.02
N PRO A 385 10.13 -10.73 -20.00
CA PRO A 385 11.09 -10.26 -19.01
C PRO A 385 11.45 -11.42 -18.07
N ARG A 386 12.55 -11.31 -17.32
CA ARG A 386 12.81 -12.22 -16.20
C ARG A 386 11.85 -11.91 -15.05
N LEU A 387 11.29 -12.93 -14.42
CA LEU A 387 10.28 -12.81 -13.39
C LEU A 387 10.77 -13.41 -12.07
N SER A 388 10.51 -12.71 -10.98
CA SER A 388 10.59 -13.26 -9.63
C SER A 388 9.33 -12.94 -8.84
N ILE A 389 8.85 -13.89 -8.03
CA ILE A 389 7.67 -13.77 -7.19
C ILE A 389 8.07 -14.02 -5.73
N VAL A 390 7.80 -13.02 -4.90
CA VAL A 390 8.06 -13.02 -3.46
C VAL A 390 6.73 -12.88 -2.74
N ILE A 391 6.40 -13.84 -1.89
CA ILE A 391 5.26 -13.75 -0.99
C ILE A 391 5.65 -12.88 0.21
N CYS A 392 4.74 -11.99 0.61
CA CYS A 392 4.87 -11.16 1.79
C CYS A 392 3.82 -11.57 2.81
N VAL A 393 4.23 -12.21 3.90
CA VAL A 393 3.32 -12.59 5.00
C VAL A 393 3.52 -11.63 6.16
N LYS A 394 2.59 -10.69 6.30
CA LYS A 394 2.57 -9.75 7.45
C LYS A 394 1.77 -10.29 8.64
N GLN A 395 0.86 -11.24 8.43
CA GLN A 395 -0.01 -11.76 9.48
C GLN A 395 0.38 -13.19 9.88
N HIS A 396 1.40 -13.33 10.74
CA HIS A 396 1.80 -14.62 11.33
C HIS A 396 2.00 -14.54 12.86
N HIS A 397 2.32 -15.66 13.49
CA HIS A 397 2.47 -15.78 14.94
C HIS A 397 3.90 -15.56 15.45
N THR A 398 4.91 -15.62 14.58
CA THR A 398 6.33 -15.38 14.93
C THR A 398 6.58 -13.98 15.50
N ARG A 399 7.34 -13.89 16.60
CA ARG A 399 7.88 -12.64 17.18
C ARG A 399 9.34 -12.85 17.54
N PHE A 400 10.10 -11.76 17.49
CA PHE A 400 11.50 -11.73 17.88
C PHE A 400 11.72 -10.70 18.98
N TYR A 401 12.53 -11.05 19.96
CA TYR A 401 12.89 -10.20 21.09
C TYR A 401 14.41 -10.09 21.19
N PRO A 402 14.94 -8.90 21.50
CA PRO A 402 16.37 -8.74 21.77
C PRO A 402 16.76 -9.51 23.05
N ILE A 403 17.94 -10.12 23.06
CA ILE A 403 18.48 -10.78 24.27
C ILE A 403 19.03 -9.75 25.24
N GLN A 404 19.74 -8.76 24.72
CA GLN A 404 20.41 -7.72 25.48
C GLN A 404 19.71 -6.38 25.31
N ALA A 405 19.78 -5.50 26.31
CA ALA A 405 19.15 -4.19 26.27
C ALA A 405 19.80 -3.28 25.21
N GLU A 406 21.06 -3.52 24.91
CA GLU A 406 21.85 -2.81 23.91
C GLU A 406 21.34 -3.12 22.50
N ASP A 407 20.80 -4.32 22.25
CA ASP A 407 20.22 -4.72 20.95
C ASP A 407 18.80 -4.19 20.74
N ALA A 408 18.20 -3.60 21.78
CA ALA A 408 16.86 -3.03 21.72
C ALA A 408 16.84 -1.60 21.14
N ASP A 409 15.67 -1.23 20.62
CA ASP A 409 15.31 0.15 20.31
C ASP A 409 14.72 0.85 21.56
N THR A 410 14.35 2.12 21.40
CA THR A 410 13.77 2.94 22.49
C THR A 410 12.44 2.41 23.05
N THR A 411 11.81 1.45 22.38
CA THR A 411 10.55 0.81 22.80
C THR A 411 10.75 -0.60 23.33
N MET A 412 12.00 -1.01 23.58
CA MET A 412 12.38 -2.38 23.97
C MET A 412 12.08 -3.45 22.90
N ASN A 413 11.86 -3.03 21.65
CA ASN A 413 11.75 -3.94 20.51
C ASN A 413 13.12 -4.14 19.86
N THR A 414 13.23 -5.13 18.98
CA THR A 414 14.37 -5.27 18.07
C THR A 414 14.56 -4.03 17.21
N ARG A 415 15.81 -3.73 16.84
CA ARG A 415 16.14 -2.57 15.99
C ARG A 415 15.62 -2.76 14.54
N PRO A 416 15.31 -1.68 13.82
CA PRO A 416 15.03 -1.73 12.38
C PRO A 416 16.22 -2.29 11.60
N GLY A 417 15.94 -3.04 10.54
CA GLY A 417 16.94 -3.72 9.72
C GLY A 417 17.19 -5.17 10.16
N ILE A 418 16.56 -5.64 11.23
CA ILE A 418 16.75 -7.02 11.70
C ILE A 418 16.27 -8.03 10.65
N VAL A 419 17.16 -8.97 10.31
CA VAL A 419 16.91 -10.11 9.44
C VAL A 419 17.18 -11.41 10.19
N VAL A 420 16.25 -12.36 10.05
CA VAL A 420 16.38 -13.74 10.54
C VAL A 420 16.09 -14.68 9.37
N ASP A 421 17.12 -15.38 8.90
CA ASP A 421 17.07 -16.32 7.78
C ASP A 421 17.58 -17.73 8.16
N LYS A 422 17.83 -17.98 9.45
CA LYS A 422 18.31 -19.26 9.98
C LYS A 422 17.54 -19.69 11.23
N GLY A 423 17.48 -21.00 11.46
CA GLY A 423 16.94 -21.63 12.67
C GLY A 423 15.42 -21.77 12.70
N VAL A 424 14.68 -20.80 12.15
CA VAL A 424 13.19 -20.75 12.21
C VAL A 424 12.53 -20.55 10.85
N THR A 425 13.33 -20.58 9.79
CA THR A 425 12.94 -20.51 8.38
C THR A 425 12.78 -21.92 7.80
N GLY A 426 12.22 -22.02 6.59
CA GLY A 426 12.06 -23.27 5.88
C GLY A 426 13.41 -23.94 5.59
N VAL A 427 13.45 -25.28 5.65
CA VAL A 427 14.71 -26.03 5.41
C VAL A 427 15.15 -25.97 3.95
N PHE A 428 14.18 -25.95 3.03
CA PHE A 428 14.40 -25.99 1.58
C PHE A 428 13.88 -24.74 0.87
N ASP A 429 13.16 -23.88 1.59
CA ASP A 429 12.57 -22.67 1.03
C ASP A 429 13.57 -21.54 1.07
N PHE A 430 13.45 -20.61 0.12
CA PHE A 430 14.19 -19.36 0.18
C PHE A 430 13.34 -18.31 0.90
N ASP A 431 13.37 -18.35 2.23
CA ASP A 431 12.59 -17.46 3.08
C ASP A 431 13.41 -16.76 4.17
N PHE A 432 12.90 -15.63 4.64
CA PHE A 432 13.51 -14.84 5.71
C PHE A 432 12.49 -13.91 6.37
N TYR A 433 12.70 -13.60 7.63
CA TYR A 433 11.98 -12.54 8.33
C TYR A 433 12.79 -11.25 8.27
N LEU A 434 12.13 -10.14 7.94
CA LEU A 434 12.72 -8.81 7.94
C LEU A 434 11.86 -7.81 8.72
N GLN A 435 12.48 -7.11 9.65
CA GLN A 435 11.89 -5.98 10.36
C GLN A 435 12.54 -4.66 9.91
N ALA A 436 12.09 -4.09 8.79
CA ALA A 436 12.65 -2.83 8.29
C ALA A 436 12.25 -1.58 9.09
N HIS A 437 11.35 -1.69 10.08
CA HIS A 437 10.71 -0.55 10.74
C HIS A 437 10.86 -0.61 12.26
N ALA A 438 10.80 0.56 12.91
CA ALA A 438 10.79 0.66 14.36
C ALA A 438 9.38 0.48 14.93
N GLY A 439 9.32 -0.13 16.12
CA GLY A 439 8.11 -0.24 16.91
C GLY A 439 7.65 1.12 17.41
N LEU A 440 6.35 1.39 17.31
CA LEU A 440 5.73 2.57 17.92
C LEU A 440 5.00 2.23 19.22
N GLN A 441 4.39 1.04 19.26
CA GLN A 441 3.62 0.55 20.39
C GLN A 441 3.50 -0.97 20.29
N GLY A 442 3.58 -1.65 21.44
CA GLY A 442 3.48 -3.11 21.54
C GLY A 442 4.70 -3.83 20.97
N SER A 443 4.58 -5.14 20.78
CA SER A 443 5.64 -5.96 20.18
C SER A 443 5.61 -5.88 18.65
N VAL A 444 6.76 -5.60 18.04
CA VAL A 444 6.88 -5.53 16.59
C VAL A 444 6.74 -6.91 15.96
N LYS A 445 6.15 -6.93 14.77
CA LYS A 445 6.08 -8.11 13.92
C LYS A 445 6.92 -7.86 12.67
N SER A 446 7.99 -8.63 12.48
CA SER A 446 8.74 -8.70 11.23
C SER A 446 7.84 -9.22 10.11
N THR A 447 8.07 -8.84 8.87
CA THR A 447 7.39 -9.47 7.73
C THR A 447 8.17 -10.70 7.31
N HIS A 448 7.48 -11.81 7.04
CA HIS A 448 8.07 -13.02 6.48
C HIS A 448 8.00 -12.96 4.96
N TYR A 449 9.15 -13.05 4.30
CA TYR A 449 9.28 -13.04 2.85
C TYR A 449 9.67 -14.43 2.38
N VAL A 450 8.99 -14.94 1.35
CA VAL A 450 9.26 -16.26 0.76
C VAL A 450 9.39 -16.11 -0.74
N VAL A 451 10.57 -16.43 -1.30
CA VAL A 451 10.82 -16.42 -2.74
C VAL A 451 10.35 -17.76 -3.32
N ILE A 452 9.23 -17.74 -4.03
CA ILE A 452 8.59 -18.97 -4.55
C ILE A 452 8.85 -19.21 -6.05
N TYR A 453 9.33 -18.19 -6.75
CA TYR A 453 9.68 -18.27 -8.17
C TYR A 453 10.77 -17.23 -8.46
N ASP A 454 11.89 -17.63 -9.06
CA ASP A 454 12.98 -16.68 -9.30
C ASP A 454 13.83 -17.02 -10.53
N GLU A 455 13.64 -16.25 -11.60
CA GLU A 455 14.48 -16.30 -12.80
C GLU A 455 15.64 -15.31 -12.76
N ASN A 456 15.63 -14.38 -11.80
CA ASN A 456 16.68 -13.38 -11.63
C ASN A 456 17.84 -13.89 -10.77
N ARG A 457 17.64 -14.98 -10.02
CA ARG A 457 18.64 -15.67 -9.20
C ARG A 457 19.19 -14.76 -8.11
N PHE A 458 18.30 -14.21 -7.30
CA PHE A 458 18.66 -13.34 -6.19
C PHE A 458 19.63 -14.04 -5.24
N ALA A 459 20.67 -13.31 -4.85
CA ALA A 459 21.42 -13.64 -3.66
C ALA A 459 20.60 -13.24 -2.40
N ALA A 460 20.79 -13.96 -1.30
CA ALA A 460 20.11 -13.66 -0.03
C ALA A 460 20.36 -12.21 0.42
N ASP A 461 21.63 -11.78 0.43
CA ASP A 461 21.98 -10.42 0.86
C ASP A 461 21.41 -9.34 -0.08
N GLU A 462 21.40 -9.59 -1.39
CA GLU A 462 20.85 -8.65 -2.39
C GLU A 462 19.36 -8.40 -2.14
N ILE A 463 18.55 -9.46 -2.01
CA ILE A 463 17.10 -9.31 -1.81
C ILE A 463 16.78 -8.77 -0.42
N GLN A 464 17.48 -9.22 0.63
CA GLN A 464 17.25 -8.76 2.00
C GLN A 464 17.57 -7.27 2.15
N GLN A 465 18.75 -6.84 1.71
CA GLN A 465 19.14 -5.42 1.71
C GLN A 465 18.27 -4.60 0.75
N GLY A 466 17.95 -5.13 -0.43
CA GLY A 466 17.09 -4.48 -1.40
C GLY A 466 15.69 -4.17 -0.87
N ILE A 467 15.05 -5.14 -0.21
CA ILE A 467 13.74 -4.98 0.44
C ILE A 467 13.84 -4.02 1.64
N ASN A 468 14.89 -4.14 2.46
CA ASN A 468 15.13 -3.22 3.59
C ASN A 468 15.22 -1.78 3.10
N ASN A 469 16.08 -1.51 2.12
CA ASN A 469 16.26 -0.18 1.52
C ASN A 469 14.95 0.36 0.96
N ASN A 470 14.25 -0.42 0.14
CA ASN A 470 12.98 0.00 -0.45
C ASN A 470 11.89 0.28 0.59
N SER A 471 11.95 -0.32 1.78
CA SER A 471 11.01 0.00 2.86
C SER A 471 11.09 1.47 3.32
N TYR A 472 12.15 2.21 2.96
CA TYR A 472 12.30 3.64 3.20
C TYR A 472 11.74 4.51 2.06
N LEU A 473 11.31 3.95 0.93
CA LEU A 473 10.73 4.68 -0.22
C LEU A 473 9.21 4.87 -0.15
N TYR A 474 8.57 4.53 0.97
CA TYR A 474 7.13 4.72 1.10
C TYR A 474 6.75 6.21 1.13
N ALA A 475 6.15 6.68 0.04
CA ALA A 475 5.93 8.10 -0.23
C ALA A 475 5.03 8.83 0.79
N ARG A 476 4.20 8.13 1.57
CA ARG A 476 3.22 8.76 2.49
C ARG A 476 3.77 9.04 3.90
N ALA A 477 4.96 8.56 4.24
CA ALA A 477 5.50 8.72 5.59
C ALA A 477 7.01 8.96 5.58
N THR A 478 7.51 9.56 6.65
CA THR A 478 8.94 9.78 6.88
C THR A 478 9.50 8.70 7.81
N ARG A 479 9.11 7.46 7.53
CA ARG A 479 9.47 6.27 8.29
C ARG A 479 9.57 5.08 7.35
N ALA A 480 10.47 4.16 7.68
CA ALA A 480 10.47 2.84 7.08
C ALA A 480 9.18 2.11 7.45
N VAL A 481 8.62 1.38 6.49
CA VAL A 481 7.39 0.61 6.65
C VAL A 481 7.66 -0.87 6.88
N SER A 482 6.69 -1.57 7.47
CA SER A 482 6.80 -3.02 7.77
C SER A 482 6.84 -3.91 6.54
N LEU A 483 6.30 -3.44 5.43
CA LEU A 483 6.08 -4.19 4.21
C LEU A 483 6.64 -3.36 3.06
N ILE A 484 7.31 -4.01 2.11
CA ILE A 484 7.88 -3.30 0.96
C ILE A 484 6.80 -2.45 0.23
N PRO A 485 7.13 -1.22 -0.24
CA PRO A 485 6.13 -0.28 -0.73
C PRO A 485 5.15 -0.81 -1.79
N PRO A 486 5.54 -1.51 -2.88
CA PRO A 486 4.60 -2.14 -3.81
C PRO A 486 3.50 -2.96 -3.12
N ALA A 487 3.85 -3.88 -2.22
CA ALA A 487 2.85 -4.69 -1.51
C ALA A 487 2.00 -3.82 -0.55
N TYR A 488 2.61 -2.85 0.13
CA TYR A 488 1.87 -1.90 0.96
C TYR A 488 0.85 -1.09 0.14
N TYR A 489 1.25 -0.60 -1.03
CA TYR A 489 0.41 0.16 -1.95
C TYR A 489 -0.72 -0.67 -2.51
N ALA A 490 -0.50 -1.94 -2.88
CA ALA A 490 -1.56 -2.84 -3.28
C ALA A 490 -2.63 -2.97 -2.18
N GLY A 491 -2.20 -3.19 -0.93
CA GLY A 491 -3.08 -3.23 0.23
C GLY A 491 -3.82 -1.91 0.52
N GLN A 492 -3.27 -0.76 0.16
CA GLN A 492 -3.98 0.53 0.27
C GLN A 492 -4.98 0.73 -0.87
N ALA A 493 -4.63 0.29 -2.08
CA ALA A 493 -5.49 0.37 -3.25
C ALA A 493 -6.71 -0.55 -3.12
N SER A 494 -6.53 -1.79 -2.65
CA SER A 494 -7.64 -2.73 -2.38
C SER A 494 -8.58 -2.18 -1.30
N LYS A 495 -8.04 -1.63 -0.21
CA LYS A 495 -8.82 -0.93 0.83
C LYS A 495 -9.56 0.29 0.30
N ARG A 496 -8.95 1.06 -0.62
CA ARG A 496 -9.63 2.16 -1.29
C ARG A 496 -10.82 1.65 -2.11
N GLY A 497 -10.66 0.55 -2.84
CA GLY A 497 -11.76 -0.09 -3.57
C GLY A 497 -12.95 -0.44 -2.67
N ARG A 498 -12.71 -0.80 -1.40
CA ARG A 498 -13.81 -1.10 -0.45
C ARG A 498 -14.72 0.10 -0.20
N TYR A 499 -14.18 1.31 -0.27
CA TYR A 499 -15.00 2.52 -0.11
C TYR A 499 -16.00 2.68 -1.25
N TYR A 500 -15.70 2.20 -2.45
CA TYR A 500 -16.61 2.26 -3.59
C TYR A 500 -17.80 1.31 -3.44
N LEU A 501 -17.66 0.28 -2.59
CA LEU A 501 -18.71 -0.69 -2.28
C LEU A 501 -19.09 -0.66 -0.80
N ASN A 502 -18.97 0.50 -0.14
CA ASN A 502 -19.19 0.64 1.29
C ASN A 502 -20.59 0.14 1.73
N ASP A 503 -21.62 0.38 0.92
CA ASP A 503 -23.01 -0.07 1.15
C ASP A 503 -23.17 -1.61 1.21
N PHE A 504 -22.19 -2.35 0.67
CA PHE A 504 -22.16 -3.82 0.66
C PHE A 504 -21.22 -4.37 1.73
N LEU A 505 -20.14 -3.62 2.01
CA LEU A 505 -19.05 -4.07 2.87
C LEU A 505 -19.17 -3.59 4.32
N THR A 506 -20.06 -2.64 4.58
CA THR A 506 -20.27 -1.99 5.88
C THR A 506 -21.77 -1.94 6.17
N GLY A 507 -22.28 -2.91 6.94
CA GLY A 507 -23.67 -2.94 7.38
C GLY A 507 -23.97 -4.16 8.23
N GLU A 508 -24.52 -3.96 9.43
CA GLU A 508 -25.00 -5.04 10.28
C GLU A 508 -26.09 -5.82 9.55
N ASP A 509 -25.89 -7.13 9.37
CA ASP A 509 -26.98 -8.06 9.18
C ASP A 509 -27.22 -8.75 10.54
N PRO A 510 -28.27 -8.37 11.31
CA PRO A 510 -28.46 -8.87 12.66
C PRO A 510 -28.84 -10.35 12.75
N GLN A 511 -29.07 -11.04 11.62
CA GLN A 511 -29.44 -12.45 11.60
C GLN A 511 -28.65 -13.19 10.52
N LYS A 512 -27.66 -13.97 10.96
CA LYS A 512 -27.04 -15.04 10.15
C LYS A 512 -28.03 -16.19 9.97
N GLU A 513 -29.17 -15.94 9.35
CA GLU A 513 -29.89 -17.02 8.69
C GLU A 513 -29.08 -17.42 7.45
N LYS A 514 -29.05 -18.73 7.17
CA LYS A 514 -28.25 -19.28 6.08
C LYS A 514 -28.78 -18.72 4.76
N VAL A 515 -28.12 -17.70 4.22
CA VAL A 515 -28.57 -17.03 2.99
C VAL A 515 -28.42 -17.99 1.82
N GLU A 516 -29.50 -18.20 1.07
CA GLU A 516 -29.49 -19.06 -0.11
C GLU A 516 -28.48 -18.57 -1.16
N LYS A 517 -27.89 -19.50 -1.93
CA LYS A 517 -26.89 -19.20 -2.96
C LYS A 517 -27.36 -18.12 -3.95
N ALA A 518 -28.61 -18.18 -4.38
CA ALA A 518 -29.21 -17.20 -5.29
C ALA A 518 -29.23 -15.77 -4.72
N ALA A 519 -29.43 -15.62 -3.40
CA ALA A 519 -29.38 -14.31 -2.75
C ALA A 519 -27.94 -13.77 -2.66
N LYS A 520 -26.94 -14.64 -2.43
CA LYS A 520 -25.52 -14.25 -2.49
C LYS A 520 -25.10 -13.80 -3.89
N GLU A 521 -25.51 -14.52 -4.92
CA GLU A 521 -25.27 -14.15 -6.32
C GLU A 521 -25.90 -12.80 -6.68
N LYS A 522 -27.12 -12.53 -6.20
CA LYS A 522 -27.77 -11.24 -6.39
C LYS A 522 -26.98 -10.09 -5.73
N VAL A 523 -26.47 -10.29 -4.52
CA VAL A 523 -25.62 -9.28 -3.84
C VAL A 523 -24.36 -8.99 -4.66
N PHE A 524 -23.74 -10.01 -5.24
CA PHE A 524 -22.57 -9.84 -6.10
C PHE A 524 -22.92 -9.06 -7.38
N GLU A 525 -24.02 -9.36 -8.05
CA GLU A 525 -24.45 -8.63 -9.25
C GLU A 525 -24.83 -7.17 -8.96
N ASP A 526 -25.49 -6.90 -7.83
CA ASP A 526 -25.76 -5.53 -7.36
C ASP A 526 -24.46 -4.77 -7.07
N ALA A 527 -23.48 -5.42 -6.44
CA ALA A 527 -22.16 -4.85 -6.19
C ALA A 527 -21.40 -4.59 -7.50
N LYS A 528 -21.51 -5.47 -8.49
CA LYS A 528 -20.93 -5.28 -9.83
C LYS A 528 -21.55 -4.10 -10.57
N LYS A 529 -22.86 -3.91 -10.45
CA LYS A 529 -23.56 -2.74 -10.98
C LYS A 529 -23.10 -1.45 -10.29
N ALA A 530 -22.89 -1.48 -8.98
CA ALA A 530 -22.37 -0.33 -8.23
C ALA A 530 -20.89 -0.04 -8.55
N TRP A 531 -20.08 -1.08 -8.78
CA TRP A 531 -18.69 -0.95 -9.20
C TRP A 531 -18.57 -0.31 -10.59
N GLY A 532 -19.48 -0.65 -11.51
CA GLY A 532 -19.50 -0.10 -12.86
C GLY A 532 -18.18 -0.37 -13.60
N GLY A 533 -17.53 0.69 -14.08
CA GLY A 533 -16.22 0.64 -14.72
C GLY A 533 -15.02 0.67 -13.75
N GLY A 534 -15.26 0.70 -12.44
CA GLY A 534 -14.25 0.94 -11.44
C GLY A 534 -13.81 2.41 -11.40
N VAL A 535 -12.52 2.65 -11.28
CA VAL A 535 -11.95 3.99 -11.14
C VAL A 535 -12.09 4.80 -12.44
N HIS A 536 -12.44 6.08 -12.32
CA HIS A 536 -12.61 6.98 -13.47
C HIS A 536 -11.32 7.05 -14.32
N PRO A 537 -11.40 7.15 -15.67
CA PRO A 537 -10.23 7.19 -16.54
C PRO A 537 -9.16 8.23 -16.14
N ASP A 538 -9.57 9.45 -15.79
CA ASP A 538 -8.67 10.53 -15.31
C ASP A 538 -7.84 10.18 -14.07
N MET A 539 -8.25 9.17 -13.31
CA MET A 539 -7.59 8.74 -12.08
C MET A 539 -6.67 7.53 -12.30
N ARG A 540 -6.78 6.83 -13.45
CA ARG A 540 -6.15 5.52 -13.72
C ARG A 540 -4.64 5.52 -13.58
N ASP A 541 -4.00 6.60 -14.00
CA ASP A 541 -2.54 6.76 -13.99
C ASP A 541 -2.04 7.54 -12.77
N THR A 542 -2.89 7.74 -11.76
CA THR A 542 -2.55 8.43 -10.52
C THR A 542 -2.47 7.46 -9.34
N MET A 543 -1.79 7.87 -8.27
CA MET A 543 -1.85 7.20 -6.97
C MET A 543 -3.10 7.65 -6.19
N PHE A 544 -4.29 7.57 -6.78
CA PHE A 544 -5.55 8.07 -6.19
C PHE A 544 -5.79 7.54 -4.76
N TYR A 545 -5.34 6.32 -4.49
CA TYR A 545 -5.53 5.58 -3.24
C TYR A 545 -4.62 6.05 -2.08
N ILE A 546 -3.59 6.86 -2.34
CA ILE A 546 -2.57 7.22 -1.32
C ILE A 546 -3.10 8.08 -0.18
#